data_AF-A0A6G1AMU5-F1
#
_entry.id   AF-A0A6G1AMU5-F1
#
_cell.length_a   1.000
_cell.length_b   1.000
_cell.length_c   1.000
_cell.angle_alpha   90.00
_cell.angle_beta   90.00
_cell.angle_gamma   90.00
#
_symmetry.space_group_name_H-M   'P 1'
#
loop_
_entity.id
_entity.type
_entity.pdbx_description
1 polymer ?
#
loop_
_entity_poly.entity_id
_entity_poly.type
_entity_poly.pdbx_seq_one_letter_code
_entity_poly.pdbx_strand_id
1 'polypeptide(L)'
;MGPRGAATVVAGLWVLVTVSEAADPGAATPRRCLLSHYRSLDPRVLAAVKALRDRYEEETLSWRPRNCSFRPRRDPPRPWSCARLRLVARSLADAQAVLSRLRSPERFPGTGPTLELLAAARRDVGACVSTARAPAECVPKGIRGSARLRLLPGFQVSPGCHEASVIFNLLRLLTWDLRLVADSGPCL
;
A
#
# COMPACT_ATOMS: atom_id res chain seq x y z
N MET A 1 -7.20 56.07 -73.21
CA MET A 1 -8.01 56.42 -72.03
C MET A 1 -7.79 55.36 -70.98
N GLY A 2 -7.12 55.72 -69.88
CA GLY A 2 -7.15 54.88 -68.67
C GLY A 2 -8.55 54.87 -68.05
N PRO A 3 -8.83 53.91 -67.16
CA PRO A 3 -8.63 54.25 -65.76
C PRO A 3 -8.04 53.12 -64.89
N ARG A 4 -7.42 53.58 -63.82
CA ARG A 4 -6.93 52.84 -62.66
C ARG A 4 -8.13 52.32 -61.85
N GLY A 5 -8.08 51.05 -61.43
CA GLY A 5 -9.03 50.45 -60.48
C GLY A 5 -8.26 49.81 -59.34
N ALA A 6 -8.56 50.26 -58.12
CA ALA A 6 -7.80 50.01 -56.89
C ALA A 6 -7.78 48.53 -56.48
N ALA A 7 -6.61 48.04 -56.08
CA ALA A 7 -6.46 46.77 -55.38
C ALA A 7 -6.69 47.00 -53.88
N THR A 8 -7.80 46.52 -53.35
CA THR A 8 -8.07 46.47 -51.91
C THR A 8 -7.45 45.20 -51.33
N VAL A 9 -6.34 45.34 -50.60
CA VAL A 9 -5.74 44.24 -49.85
C VAL A 9 -6.49 44.12 -48.52
N VAL A 10 -7.33 43.09 -48.40
CA VAL A 10 -7.97 42.74 -47.13
C VAL A 10 -6.96 41.95 -46.29
N ALA A 11 -6.34 42.61 -45.32
CA ALA A 11 -5.53 41.94 -44.31
C ALA A 11 -6.47 41.25 -43.30
N GLY A 12 -6.68 39.94 -43.47
CA GLY A 12 -7.43 39.12 -42.52
C GLY A 12 -6.64 38.96 -41.22
N LEU A 13 -7.15 39.53 -40.13
CA LEU A 13 -6.65 39.33 -38.78
C LEU A 13 -7.06 37.93 -38.30
N TRP A 14 -6.15 36.96 -38.36
CA TRP A 14 -6.36 35.65 -37.77
C TRP A 14 -6.15 35.73 -36.26
N VAL A 15 -7.25 35.89 -35.52
CA VAL A 15 -7.25 35.71 -34.06
C VAL A 15 -7.31 34.21 -33.78
N LEU A 16 -6.15 33.61 -33.53
CA LEU A 16 -6.07 32.27 -32.94
C LEU A 16 -6.47 32.38 -31.47
N VAL A 17 -7.72 32.06 -31.17
CA VAL A 17 -8.16 31.79 -29.80
C VAL A 17 -7.55 30.46 -29.38
N THR A 18 -6.39 30.51 -28.73
CA THR A 18 -5.89 29.37 -27.97
C THR A 18 -6.80 29.21 -26.77
N VAL A 19 -7.68 28.21 -26.80
CA VAL A 19 -8.31 27.70 -25.58
C VAL A 19 -7.17 27.14 -24.74
N SER A 20 -6.72 27.92 -23.77
CA SER A 20 -5.84 27.44 -22.72
C SER A 20 -6.64 26.44 -21.89
N GLU A 21 -6.58 25.17 -22.28
CA GLU A 21 -6.90 24.08 -21.39
C GLU A 21 -5.90 24.21 -20.23
N ALA A 22 -6.41 24.68 -19.09
CA ALA A 22 -5.64 24.77 -17.87
C ALA A 22 -5.18 23.35 -17.53
N ALA A 23 -3.93 23.04 -17.92
CA ALA A 23 -3.24 21.86 -17.46
C ALA A 23 -3.11 21.99 -15.94
N ASP A 24 -4.04 21.34 -15.25
CA ASP A 24 -3.97 21.10 -13.82
C ASP A 24 -2.60 20.43 -13.54
N PRO A 25 -1.72 21.03 -12.71
CA PRO A 25 -0.45 20.42 -12.36
C PRO A 25 -0.62 19.17 -11.46
N GLY A 26 -1.86 18.77 -11.16
CA GLY A 26 -2.22 17.61 -10.35
C GLY A 26 -2.33 16.26 -11.06
N ALA A 27 -2.18 16.17 -12.39
CA ALA A 27 -2.23 14.90 -13.11
C ALA A 27 -0.93 14.11 -12.94
N ALA A 28 -0.67 13.63 -11.72
CA ALA A 28 0.32 12.58 -11.48
C ALA A 28 -0.03 11.43 -12.42
N THR A 29 0.85 11.16 -13.40
CA THR A 29 0.70 10.03 -14.33
C THR A 29 0.26 8.80 -13.55
N PRO A 30 -0.78 8.05 -13.99
CA PRO A 30 -1.22 6.86 -13.27
C PRO A 30 0.01 5.98 -13.05
N ARG A 31 0.41 5.80 -11.79
CA ARG A 31 1.54 4.93 -11.46
C ARG A 31 1.19 3.56 -12.01
N ARG A 32 1.99 3.07 -12.94
CA ARG A 32 1.78 1.75 -13.54
C ARG A 32 1.89 0.72 -12.43
N CYS A 33 0.97 -0.23 -12.39
CA CYS A 33 1.07 -1.36 -11.48
C CYS A 33 2.29 -2.20 -11.86
N LEU A 34 3.39 -2.03 -11.11
CA LEU A 34 4.62 -2.80 -11.28
C LEU A 34 5.04 -3.37 -9.93
N LEU A 35 4.83 -4.67 -9.75
CA LEU A 35 5.22 -5.40 -8.54
C LEU A 35 6.35 -6.40 -8.78
N SER A 36 6.85 -6.50 -10.02
CA SER A 36 7.79 -7.54 -10.44
C SER A 36 9.07 -7.61 -9.59
N HIS A 37 9.56 -6.47 -9.09
CA HIS A 37 10.74 -6.40 -8.22
C HIS A 37 10.51 -6.98 -6.84
N TYR A 38 9.26 -7.16 -6.39
CA TYR A 38 8.94 -7.82 -5.13
C TYR A 38 8.94 -9.35 -5.22
N ARG A 39 9.15 -9.93 -6.41
CA ARG A 39 9.33 -11.40 -6.55
C ARG A 39 10.58 -11.90 -5.82
N SER A 40 11.60 -11.06 -5.74
CA SER A 40 12.84 -11.33 -5.02
C SER A 40 13.32 -10.02 -4.38
N LEU A 41 13.21 -9.95 -3.06
CA LEU A 41 13.76 -8.84 -2.30
C LEU A 41 15.25 -9.05 -2.05
N ASP A 42 16.00 -7.96 -1.97
CA ASP A 42 17.42 -7.99 -1.63
C ASP A 42 17.63 -8.72 -0.28
N PRO A 43 18.50 -9.74 -0.21
CA PRO A 43 18.80 -10.48 1.02
C PRO A 43 19.26 -9.58 2.18
N ARG A 44 19.96 -8.47 1.91
CA ARG A 44 20.41 -7.51 2.93
C ARG A 44 19.24 -6.78 3.56
N VAL A 45 18.23 -6.44 2.76
CA VAL A 45 16.99 -5.83 3.25
C VAL A 45 16.25 -6.83 4.14
N LEU A 46 16.13 -8.09 3.71
CA LEU A 46 15.51 -9.15 4.53
C LEU A 46 16.28 -9.42 5.83
N ALA A 47 17.61 -9.34 5.80
CA ALA A 47 18.45 -9.45 6.99
C ALA A 47 18.20 -8.31 7.98
N ALA A 48 18.02 -7.07 7.51
CA ALA A 48 17.68 -5.93 8.35
C ALA A 48 16.30 -6.10 9.02
N VAL A 49 15.30 -6.56 8.26
CA VAL A 49 13.97 -6.87 8.82
C VAL A 49 14.05 -7.99 9.85
N LYS A 50 14.87 -9.01 9.59
CA LYS A 50 15.10 -10.11 10.52
C LYS A 50 15.77 -9.61 11.81
N ALA A 51 16.80 -8.77 11.71
CA ALA A 51 17.47 -8.19 12.86
C ALA A 51 16.52 -7.35 13.73
N LEU A 52 15.62 -6.58 13.12
CA LEU A 52 14.56 -5.86 13.83
C LEU A 52 13.69 -6.83 14.63
N ARG A 53 13.19 -7.88 13.97
CA ARG A 53 12.32 -8.89 14.60
C ARG A 53 13.04 -9.60 15.74
N ASP A 54 14.27 -10.05 15.52
CA ASP A 54 15.05 -10.81 16.50
C ASP A 54 15.34 -9.93 17.74
N ARG A 55 15.65 -8.64 17.53
CA ARG A 55 15.81 -7.68 18.62
C ARG A 55 14.50 -7.44 19.37
N TYR A 56 13.37 -7.35 18.67
CA TYR A 56 12.05 -7.24 19.29
C TYR A 56 11.71 -8.48 20.10
N GLU A 57 12.01 -9.67 19.58
CA GLU A 57 11.83 -10.94 20.27
C GLU A 57 12.58 -10.95 21.60
N GLU A 58 13.88 -10.60 21.59
CA GLU A 58 14.72 -10.44 22.80
C GLU A 58 14.07 -9.51 23.84
N GLU A 59 13.58 -8.34 23.42
CA GLU A 59 12.89 -7.42 24.32
C GLU A 59 11.58 -8.02 24.85
N THR A 60 10.83 -8.75 24.04
CA THR A 60 9.58 -9.41 24.46
C THR A 60 9.78 -10.61 25.38
N LEU A 61 10.93 -11.30 25.33
CA LEU A 61 11.24 -12.38 26.27
C LEU A 61 11.31 -11.89 27.72
N SER A 62 11.64 -10.62 27.92
CA SER A 62 11.60 -9.96 29.24
C SER A 62 10.18 -9.61 29.71
N TRP A 63 9.18 -9.69 28.82
CA TRP A 63 7.81 -9.35 29.16
C TRP A 63 7.18 -10.51 29.95
N ARG A 64 6.48 -10.21 31.04
CA ARG A 64 5.64 -11.22 31.71
C ARG A 64 4.64 -11.82 30.71
N PRO A 65 4.25 -13.11 30.86
CA PRO A 65 3.30 -13.75 29.96
C PRO A 65 2.06 -12.88 29.79
N ARG A 66 1.91 -12.26 28.62
CA ARG A 66 0.67 -11.59 28.25
C ARG A 66 -0.24 -12.68 27.67
N ASN A 67 -1.52 -12.66 28.05
CA ASN A 67 -2.58 -13.48 27.45
C ASN A 67 -2.88 -13.07 25.98
N CYS A 68 -1.86 -12.72 25.20
CA CYS A 68 -1.99 -12.53 23.77
C CYS A 68 -2.26 -13.90 23.16
N SER A 69 -3.51 -14.17 22.77
CA SER A 69 -3.78 -15.28 21.86
C SER A 69 -3.20 -14.91 20.49
N PHE A 70 -1.93 -15.22 20.27
CA PHE A 70 -1.33 -15.17 18.94
C PHE A 70 -2.07 -16.17 18.07
N ARG A 71 -3.02 -15.68 17.29
CA ARG A 71 -3.58 -16.45 16.20
C ARG A 71 -2.69 -16.17 15.00
N PRO A 72 -1.94 -17.17 14.49
CA PRO A 72 -1.29 -17.04 13.20
C PRO A 72 -2.30 -16.50 12.20
N ARG A 73 -1.90 -15.50 11.41
CA ARG A 73 -2.79 -14.89 10.43
C ARG A 73 -3.39 -16.01 9.57
N ARG A 74 -4.72 -16.15 9.62
CA ARG A 74 -5.48 -17.13 8.82
C ARG A 74 -5.01 -17.08 7.38
N ASP A 75 -4.93 -18.23 6.73
CA ASP A 75 -4.45 -18.30 5.35
C ASP A 75 -5.19 -17.28 4.48
N PRO A 76 -4.45 -16.46 3.74
CA PRO A 76 -5.06 -15.38 2.98
C PRO A 76 -6.05 -15.96 1.94
N PRO A 77 -7.09 -15.18 1.56
CA PRO A 77 -8.02 -15.55 0.50
C PRO A 77 -7.27 -15.98 -0.77
N ARG A 78 -7.86 -16.81 -1.63
CA ARG A 78 -7.18 -17.46 -2.78
C ARG A 78 -6.12 -16.57 -3.48
N PRO A 79 -4.96 -17.15 -3.88
CA PRO A 79 -3.76 -16.44 -4.35
C PRO A 79 -3.97 -15.38 -5.44
N TRP A 80 -5.01 -15.55 -6.25
CA TRP A 80 -5.23 -14.78 -7.49
C TRP A 80 -6.38 -13.77 -7.40
N SER A 81 -6.76 -13.32 -6.19
CA SER A 81 -7.93 -12.44 -6.02
C SER A 81 -7.56 -11.00 -5.64
N CYS A 82 -8.34 -10.03 -6.12
CA CYS A 82 -8.25 -8.64 -5.65
C CYS A 82 -8.41 -8.47 -4.14
N ALA A 83 -9.12 -9.39 -3.49
CA ALA A 83 -9.22 -9.44 -2.05
C ALA A 83 -7.85 -9.63 -1.38
N ARG A 84 -6.94 -10.40 -2.00
CA ARG A 84 -5.56 -10.60 -1.51
C ARG A 84 -4.72 -9.34 -1.69
N LEU A 85 -4.74 -8.70 -2.87
CA LEU A 85 -4.06 -7.42 -3.10
C LEU A 85 -4.49 -6.36 -2.06
N ARG A 86 -5.81 -6.22 -1.83
CA ARG A 86 -6.35 -5.31 -0.79
C ARG A 86 -5.92 -5.72 0.62
N LEU A 87 -5.82 -7.02 0.92
CA LEU A 87 -5.34 -7.51 2.22
C LEU A 87 -3.86 -7.15 2.43
N VAL A 88 -3.02 -7.37 1.43
CA VAL A 88 -1.59 -7.02 1.48
C VAL A 88 -1.41 -5.52 1.63
N ALA A 89 -2.14 -4.71 0.86
CA ALA A 89 -2.14 -3.25 0.98
C ALA A 89 -2.45 -2.78 2.42
N ARG A 90 -3.51 -3.35 3.03
CA ARG A 90 -3.86 -3.06 4.43
C ARG A 90 -2.79 -3.53 5.42
N SER A 91 -2.17 -4.68 5.16
CA SER A 91 -1.13 -5.24 6.04
C SER A 91 0.15 -4.43 6.00
N LEU A 92 0.54 -3.92 4.83
CA LEU A 92 1.68 -3.00 4.67
C LEU A 92 1.42 -1.67 5.38
N ALA A 93 0.21 -1.12 5.24
CA ALA A 93 -0.18 0.11 5.93
C ALA A 93 -0.18 -0.06 7.46
N ASP A 94 -0.73 -1.16 7.95
CA ASP A 94 -0.74 -1.50 9.38
C ASP A 94 0.67 -1.73 9.92
N ALA A 95 1.50 -2.48 9.20
CA ALA A 95 2.91 -2.68 9.55
C ALA A 95 3.69 -1.38 9.66
N GLN A 96 3.53 -0.50 8.67
CA GLN A 96 4.18 0.80 8.68
C GLN A 96 3.71 1.65 9.86
N ALA A 97 2.41 1.66 10.15
CA ALA A 97 1.84 2.44 11.25
C ALA A 97 2.26 1.92 12.64
N VAL A 98 2.43 0.61 12.79
CA VAL A 98 2.96 0.00 14.02
C VAL A 98 4.44 0.37 14.19
N LEU A 99 5.26 0.14 13.16
CA LEU A 99 6.69 0.43 13.23
C LEU A 99 6.98 1.92 13.46
N SER A 100 6.21 2.82 12.86
CA SER A 100 6.37 4.26 13.07
C SER A 100 6.00 4.73 14.48
N ARG A 101 5.28 3.90 15.25
CA ARG A 101 4.86 4.19 16.63
C ARG A 101 5.65 3.38 17.65
N LEU A 102 6.68 2.64 17.22
CA LEU A 102 7.54 1.92 18.14
C LEU A 102 8.15 2.87 19.16
N ARG A 103 8.13 2.43 20.41
CA ARG A 103 8.75 3.18 21.49
C ARG A 103 10.27 3.03 21.38
N SER A 104 10.94 4.13 21.03
CA SER A 104 12.40 4.20 20.82
C SER A 104 12.86 3.33 19.63
N PRO A 105 12.58 3.74 18.39
CA PRO A 105 12.93 2.99 17.18
C PRO A 105 14.44 2.73 17.04
N GLU A 106 15.27 3.59 17.63
CA GLU A 106 16.74 3.46 17.66
C GLU A 106 17.24 2.17 18.31
N ARG A 107 16.43 1.52 19.15
CA ARG A 107 16.78 0.23 19.78
C ARG A 107 16.65 -0.95 18.83
N PHE A 108 15.91 -0.78 17.74
CA PHE A 108 15.60 -1.83 16.80
C PHE A 108 16.38 -1.61 15.49
N PRO A 109 17.46 -2.37 15.25
CA PRO A 109 18.27 -2.19 14.05
C PRO A 109 17.43 -2.47 12.79
N GLY A 110 17.64 -1.68 11.74
CA GLY A 110 16.92 -1.86 10.47
C GLY A 110 15.51 -1.27 10.43
N THR A 111 15.05 -0.56 11.46
CA THR A 111 13.72 0.09 11.48
C THR A 111 13.52 1.10 10.34
N GLY A 112 14.48 2.00 10.14
CA GLY A 112 14.43 2.99 9.06
C GLY A 112 14.30 2.33 7.66
N PRO A 113 15.25 1.47 7.26
CA PRO A 113 15.16 0.74 5.99
C PRO A 113 13.87 -0.08 5.84
N THR A 114 13.38 -0.68 6.92
CA THR A 114 12.12 -1.44 6.90
C THR A 114 10.92 -0.53 6.64
N LEU A 115 10.87 0.65 7.28
CA LEU A 115 9.81 1.64 7.05
C LEU A 115 9.82 2.17 5.61
N GLU A 116 10.99 2.40 5.04
CA GLU A 116 11.14 2.83 3.64
C GLU A 116 10.63 1.76 2.67
N LEU A 117 11.01 0.50 2.88
CA LEU A 117 10.52 -0.64 2.09
C LEU A 117 9.00 -0.76 2.17
N LEU A 118 8.44 -0.70 3.39
CA LEU A 118 6.99 -0.78 3.57
C LEU A 118 6.26 0.38 2.89
N ALA A 119 6.82 1.59 2.96
CA ALA A 119 6.25 2.75 2.31
C ALA A 119 6.29 2.62 0.78
N ALA A 120 7.38 2.09 0.22
CA ALA A 120 7.50 1.81 -1.22
C ALA A 120 6.50 0.73 -1.65
N ALA A 121 6.49 -0.42 -0.98
CA ALA A 121 5.57 -1.52 -1.26
C ALA A 121 4.11 -1.08 -1.15
N ARG A 122 3.77 -0.26 -0.15
CA ARG A 122 2.41 0.29 0.01
C ARG A 122 2.00 1.16 -1.16
N ARG A 123 2.89 2.02 -1.68
CA ARG A 123 2.61 2.86 -2.85
C ARG A 123 2.39 2.01 -4.10
N ASP A 124 3.26 1.03 -4.33
CA ASP A 124 3.23 0.21 -5.53
C ASP A 124 2.01 -0.74 -5.54
N VAL A 125 1.75 -1.42 -4.42
CA VAL A 125 0.56 -2.26 -4.25
C VAL A 125 -0.71 -1.40 -4.30
N GLY A 126 -0.68 -0.19 -3.74
CA GLY A 126 -1.78 0.77 -3.83
C GLY A 126 -2.14 1.12 -5.27
N ALA A 127 -1.14 1.37 -6.12
CA ALA A 127 -1.36 1.60 -7.55
C ALA A 127 -2.06 0.42 -8.22
N CYS A 128 -1.68 -0.81 -7.88
CA CYS A 128 -2.31 -2.04 -8.39
C CYS A 128 -3.74 -2.29 -7.90
N VAL A 129 -4.14 -1.68 -6.77
CA VAL A 129 -5.52 -1.74 -6.27
C VAL A 129 -6.38 -0.64 -6.92
N SER A 130 -5.80 0.56 -7.11
CA SER A 130 -6.48 1.71 -7.70
C SER A 130 -6.73 1.61 -9.21
N THR A 131 -6.05 0.69 -9.91
CA THR A 131 -6.34 0.40 -11.33
C THR A 131 -7.68 -0.28 -11.55
N ALA A 132 -8.25 -0.92 -10.53
CA ALA A 132 -9.64 -1.35 -10.60
C ALA A 132 -10.52 -0.10 -10.57
N ARG A 133 -11.25 0.17 -11.66
CA ARG A 133 -12.41 1.08 -11.60
C ARG A 133 -13.21 0.68 -10.37
N ALA A 134 -13.48 1.64 -9.48
CA ALA A 134 -14.38 1.39 -8.36
C ALA A 134 -15.65 0.76 -8.94
N PRO A 135 -15.97 -0.52 -8.64
CA PRO A 135 -17.27 -1.01 -9.02
C PRO A 135 -18.26 -0.15 -8.27
N ALA A 136 -19.22 0.43 -8.99
CA ALA A 136 -20.40 1.03 -8.38
C ALA A 136 -20.92 0.02 -7.36
N GLU A 137 -20.81 0.40 -6.09
CA GLU A 137 -21.47 -0.27 -4.97
C GLU A 137 -21.26 -1.80 -4.90
N CYS A 138 -20.05 -2.22 -4.55
CA CYS A 138 -19.92 -3.49 -3.83
C CYS A 138 -20.49 -3.32 -2.41
N VAL A 139 -21.81 -3.33 -2.28
CA VAL A 139 -22.48 -3.50 -0.98
C VAL A 139 -21.94 -4.80 -0.37
N PRO A 140 -21.31 -4.76 0.81
CA PRO A 140 -20.86 -5.98 1.46
C PRO A 140 -22.09 -6.83 1.76
N LYS A 141 -22.31 -7.92 1.00
CA LYS A 141 -23.34 -8.89 1.33
C LYS A 141 -22.90 -9.54 2.64
N GLY A 142 -23.61 -9.16 3.72
CA GLY A 142 -23.08 -9.15 5.06
C GLY A 142 -22.52 -10.48 5.54
N ILE A 143 -21.26 -10.46 6.00
CA ILE A 143 -20.79 -11.40 7.02
C ILE A 143 -21.38 -10.93 8.36
N ARG A 144 -22.69 -11.14 8.54
CA ARG A 144 -23.44 -10.77 9.76
C ARG A 144 -22.95 -11.48 11.03
N GLY A 145 -22.03 -12.45 10.91
CA GLY A 145 -21.42 -13.14 12.06
C GLY A 145 -20.13 -12.52 12.61
N SER A 146 -19.33 -11.82 11.81
CA SER A 146 -17.97 -11.40 12.23
C SER A 146 -17.90 -10.06 12.95
N ALA A 147 -18.88 -9.18 12.71
CA ALA A 147 -18.99 -7.90 13.41
C ALA A 147 -19.41 -8.11 14.88
N ARG A 148 -20.36 -9.02 15.15
CA ARG A 148 -20.84 -9.33 16.51
C ARG A 148 -19.73 -9.88 17.43
N LEU A 149 -18.76 -10.63 16.89
CA LEU A 149 -17.63 -11.15 17.67
C LEU A 149 -16.66 -10.05 18.13
N ARG A 150 -16.53 -8.95 17.38
CA ARG A 150 -15.63 -7.83 17.73
C ARG A 150 -16.21 -6.89 18.80
N LEU A 151 -17.51 -6.94 19.04
CA LEU A 151 -18.17 -6.18 20.11
C LEU A 151 -18.19 -6.93 21.45
N LEU A 152 -17.64 -8.15 21.52
CA LEU A 152 -17.51 -8.86 22.79
C LEU A 152 -16.36 -8.28 23.62
N PRO A 153 -16.60 -7.89 24.89
CA PRO A 153 -15.56 -7.42 25.80
C PRO A 153 -14.58 -8.57 26.06
N GLY A 154 -13.41 -8.52 25.43
CA GLY A 154 -12.39 -9.57 25.44
C GLY A 154 -11.71 -9.81 24.09
N PHE A 155 -12.30 -9.35 22.97
CA PHE A 155 -11.70 -9.47 21.64
C PHE A 155 -10.82 -8.28 21.23
N GLN A 156 -10.73 -7.25 22.09
CA GLN A 156 -9.84 -6.11 21.89
C GLN A 156 -8.40 -6.59 22.12
N VAL A 157 -7.67 -6.83 21.03
CA VAL A 157 -6.24 -7.15 21.09
C VAL A 157 -5.54 -5.97 21.76
N SER A 158 -4.87 -6.21 22.90
CA SER A 158 -4.07 -5.18 23.57
C SER A 158 -3.09 -4.55 22.55
N PRO A 159 -2.84 -3.23 22.57
CA PRO A 159 -1.94 -2.57 21.63
C PRO A 159 -0.59 -3.28 21.51
N GLY A 160 -0.03 -3.79 22.61
CA GLY A 160 1.21 -4.56 22.61
C GLY A 160 1.10 -5.96 21.96
N CYS A 161 -0.07 -6.62 22.04
CA CYS A 161 -0.31 -7.88 21.32
C CYS A 161 -0.45 -7.66 19.81
N HIS A 162 -1.06 -6.54 19.39
CA HIS A 162 -1.18 -6.18 17.98
C HIS A 162 0.19 -5.84 17.39
N GLU A 163 0.97 -5.02 18.10
CA GLU A 163 2.35 -4.68 17.75
C GLU A 163 3.20 -5.93 17.54
N ALA A 164 3.21 -6.83 18.52
CA ALA A 164 3.93 -8.08 18.42
C ALA A 164 3.45 -8.92 17.23
N SER A 165 2.12 -9.04 17.04
CA SER A 165 1.54 -9.77 15.90
C SER A 165 2.06 -9.24 14.57
N VAL A 166 2.09 -7.92 14.41
CA VAL A 166 2.61 -7.28 13.20
C VAL A 166 4.10 -7.58 13.01
N ILE A 167 4.91 -7.40 14.03
CA ILE A 167 6.38 -7.56 13.94
C ILE A 167 6.77 -9.00 13.63
N PHE A 168 6.19 -9.97 14.33
CA PHE A 168 6.47 -11.39 14.06
C PHE A 168 5.96 -11.85 12.69
N ASN A 169 4.98 -11.16 12.09
CA ASN A 169 4.50 -11.45 10.74
C ASN A 169 5.22 -10.67 9.62
N LEU A 170 6.17 -9.76 9.92
CA LEU A 170 6.84 -8.93 8.90
C LEU A 170 7.53 -9.75 7.82
N LEU A 171 8.33 -10.74 8.21
CA LEU A 171 9.06 -11.56 7.24
C LEU A 171 8.10 -12.38 6.37
N ARG A 172 7.00 -12.90 6.93
CA ARG A 172 5.95 -13.57 6.15
C ARG A 172 5.29 -12.60 5.17
N LEU A 173 4.94 -11.40 5.62
CA LEU A 173 4.33 -10.37 4.77
C LEU A 173 5.23 -10.05 3.57
N LEU A 174 6.53 -9.87 3.79
CA LEU A 174 7.47 -9.44 2.76
C LEU A 174 7.95 -10.57 1.84
N THR A 175 8.16 -11.79 2.37
CA THR A 175 8.72 -12.90 1.58
C THR A 175 7.67 -13.80 0.93
N TRP A 176 6.47 -13.84 1.51
CA TRP A 176 5.38 -14.69 1.06
C TRP A 176 4.23 -13.88 0.48
N ASP A 177 3.57 -13.06 1.30
CA ASP A 177 2.33 -12.40 0.86
C ASP A 177 2.59 -11.38 -0.25
N LEU A 178 3.67 -10.59 -0.13
CA LEU A 178 4.07 -9.61 -1.13
C LEU A 178 4.55 -10.27 -2.42
N ARG A 179 5.34 -11.35 -2.31
CA ARG A 179 5.76 -12.16 -3.46
C ARG A 179 4.56 -12.73 -4.20
N LEU A 180 3.58 -13.28 -3.48
CA LEU A 180 2.38 -13.85 -4.09
C LEU A 180 1.58 -12.81 -4.87
N VAL A 181 1.43 -11.58 -4.37
CA VAL A 181 0.74 -10.52 -5.13
C VAL A 181 1.58 -9.97 -6.28
N ALA A 182 2.90 -10.07 -6.22
CA ALA A 182 3.79 -9.73 -7.33
C ALA A 182 3.58 -10.65 -8.54
N ASP A 183 3.13 -11.87 -8.31
CA ASP A 183 2.82 -12.85 -9.37
C ASP A 183 1.39 -12.69 -9.93
N SER A 184 0.48 -12.05 -9.20
CA SER A 184 -0.95 -11.99 -9.54
C SER A 184 -1.38 -10.86 -10.49
N GLY A 185 -0.54 -9.84 -10.72
CA GLY A 185 -0.87 -8.70 -11.59
C GLY A 185 -1.85 -7.67 -10.96
N PRO A 186 -2.30 -6.64 -11.72
CA PRO A 186 -3.21 -5.61 -11.20
C PRO A 186 -4.61 -6.15 -10.90
N CYS A 187 -5.33 -5.44 -10.04
CA CYS A 187 -6.76 -5.62 -9.90
C CYS A 187 -7.49 -5.06 -11.12
N LEU A 188 -8.22 -5.93 -11.81
CA LEU A 188 -9.13 -5.61 -12.91
C LEU A 188 -10.56 -5.95 -12.51
#